data_AF-A0A358Y3H4-F1
#
_entry.id   AF-A0A358Y3H4-F1
#
_cell.length_a   1.000
_cell.length_b   1.000
_cell.length_c   1.000
_cell.angle_alpha   90.00
_cell.angle_beta   90.00
_cell.angle_gamma   90.00
#
_symmetry.space_group_name_H-M   'P 1'
#
loop_
_entity.id
_entity.type
_entity.pdbx_description
1 polymer ?
#
loop_
_entity_poly.entity_id
_entity_poly.type
_entity_poly.pdbx_seq_one_letter_code
_entity_poly.pdbx_strand_id
1 'polypeptide(L)'
;FARADNLAAWLLNVESRLGSLSQRLSASVGQVRVNTDTSGDLSARQSTAANSEVGVQTPWLQIDNVFYEARGATWALIHFLRAVAVDFDRVLADKNAVASLEQIIRELEASQRIILFPIILNGSGFGLFANHSLTMANYVSRANAAIIDLRNLLAQG
;
A
#
# COMPACT_ATOMS: atom_id res chain seq x y z
N PHE A 1 -6.57 27.81 3.15
CA PHE A 1 -7.09 27.93 1.77
C PHE A 1 -6.74 26.65 1.03
N ALA A 2 -7.71 26.00 0.37
CA ALA A 2 -7.46 24.80 -0.44
C ALA A 2 -6.61 25.19 -1.65
N ARG A 3 -5.42 24.58 -1.77
CA ARG A 3 -4.47 24.82 -2.86
C ARG A 3 -3.86 23.49 -3.31
N ALA A 4 -3.48 23.43 -4.58
CA ALA A 4 -2.94 22.21 -5.18
C ALA A 4 -1.64 21.73 -4.52
N ASP A 5 -0.74 22.65 -4.17
CA ASP A 5 0.52 22.39 -3.46
C ASP A 5 0.31 21.76 -2.08
N ASN A 6 -0.64 22.28 -1.30
CA ASN A 6 -1.00 21.73 0.01
C ASN A 6 -1.55 20.30 -0.11
N LEU A 7 -2.42 20.06 -1.09
CA LEU A 7 -2.96 18.71 -1.34
C LEU A 7 -1.85 17.76 -1.81
N ALA A 8 -1.00 18.18 -2.74
CA ALA A 8 0.12 17.37 -3.23
C ALA A 8 1.11 17.01 -2.10
N ALA A 9 1.41 17.95 -1.20
CA ALA A 9 2.26 17.70 -0.03
C ALA A 9 1.62 16.69 0.93
N TRP A 10 0.31 16.76 1.18
CA TRP A 10 -0.38 15.76 1.99
C TRP A 10 -0.40 14.38 1.29
N LEU A 11 -0.65 14.33 -0.01
CA LEU A 11 -0.66 13.08 -0.79
C LEU A 11 0.71 12.38 -0.80
N LEU A 12 1.81 13.12 -0.77
CA LEU A 12 3.16 12.54 -0.58
C LEU A 12 3.28 11.75 0.73
N ASN A 13 2.65 12.23 1.81
CA ASN A 13 2.62 11.50 3.09
C ASN A 13 1.72 10.26 3.00
N VAL A 14 0.59 10.36 2.29
CA VAL A 14 -0.32 9.24 2.05
C VAL A 14 0.38 8.14 1.25
N GLU A 15 1.12 8.50 0.21
CA GLU A 15 1.92 7.56 -0.59
C GLU A 15 2.88 6.76 0.28
N SER A 16 3.70 7.45 1.09
CA SER A 16 4.68 6.77 1.95
C SER A 16 4.01 5.77 2.91
N ARG A 17 2.85 6.15 3.47
CA ARG A 17 2.07 5.29 4.37
C ARG A 17 1.48 4.08 3.66
N LEU A 18 0.83 4.27 2.50
CA LEU A 18 0.25 3.17 1.73
C LEU A 18 1.32 2.22 1.20
N GLY A 19 2.47 2.74 0.77
CA GLY A 19 3.63 1.94 0.38
C GLY A 19 4.13 1.07 1.53
N SER A 20 4.26 1.63 2.74
CA SER A 20 4.65 0.87 3.94
C SER A 20 3.63 -0.23 4.29
N LEU A 21 2.33 0.08 4.28
CA LEU A 21 1.27 -0.89 4.56
C LEU A 21 1.26 -2.04 3.54
N SER A 22 1.32 -1.71 2.24
CA SER A 22 1.43 -2.70 1.15
C SER A 22 2.61 -3.63 1.37
N GLN A 23 3.79 -3.08 1.70
CA GLN A 23 5.00 -3.88 1.88
C GLN A 23 4.91 -4.81 3.09
N ARG A 24 4.32 -4.35 4.19
CA ARG A 24 4.09 -5.17 5.41
C ARG A 24 3.07 -6.27 5.16
N LEU A 25 2.00 -5.98 4.41
CA LEU A 25 1.01 -6.98 4.00
C LEU A 25 1.64 -8.05 3.10
N SER A 26 2.45 -7.66 2.10
CA SER A 26 3.17 -8.59 1.24
C SER A 26 4.19 -9.45 2.00
N ALA A 27 4.88 -8.87 2.99
CA ALA A 27 5.80 -9.61 3.87
C ALA A 27 5.09 -10.64 4.75
N SER A 28 3.81 -10.41 5.10
CA SER A 28 3.00 -11.35 5.89
C SER A 28 2.71 -12.67 5.16
N VAL A 29 2.95 -12.71 3.86
CA VAL A 29 2.71 -13.86 2.98
C VAL A 29 3.97 -14.69 2.78
N GLY A 30 5.15 -14.20 3.20
CA GLY A 30 6.41 -14.89 3.01
C GLY A 30 6.89 -14.85 1.55
N GLN A 31 6.87 -13.68 0.90
CA GLN A 31 7.53 -13.54 -0.40
C GLN A 31 9.03 -13.79 -0.24
N VAL A 32 9.56 -14.76 -0.98
CA VAL A 32 11.00 -14.96 -1.16
C VAL A 32 11.56 -13.69 -1.80
N ARG A 33 12.25 -12.86 -1.01
CA ARG A 33 13.04 -11.77 -1.56
C ARG A 33 14.39 -12.35 -1.97
N VAL A 34 14.77 -12.16 -3.22
CA VAL A 34 16.15 -12.35 -3.66
C VAL A 34 16.99 -11.33 -2.91
N ASN A 35 18.01 -11.79 -2.20
CA ASN A 35 18.87 -10.92 -1.41
C ASN A 35 19.70 -10.03 -2.35
N THR A 36 19.34 -8.75 -2.48
CA THR A 36 20.06 -7.79 -3.35
C THR A 36 21.12 -6.98 -2.60
N ASP A 37 21.41 -7.31 -1.33
CA ASP A 37 22.38 -6.58 -0.49
C ASP A 37 23.81 -6.51 -1.08
N THR A 38 24.15 -7.38 -2.03
CA THR A 38 25.44 -7.41 -2.72
C THR A 38 25.45 -6.80 -4.12
N SER A 39 24.36 -6.15 -4.56
CA SER A 39 24.24 -5.63 -5.94
C SER A 39 25.08 -4.37 -6.22
N GLY A 40 25.85 -3.87 -5.25
CA GLY A 40 26.59 -2.61 -5.35
C GLY A 40 28.03 -2.63 -4.83
N ASP A 41 28.53 -3.75 -4.28
CA ASP A 41 29.86 -3.78 -3.66
C ASP A 41 30.80 -4.77 -4.37
N LEU A 42 31.57 -4.26 -5.33
CA LEU A 42 32.53 -5.03 -6.14
C LEU A 42 33.74 -5.56 -5.33
N SER A 43 33.85 -5.22 -4.03
CA SER A 43 35.02 -5.56 -3.20
C SER A 43 34.73 -6.41 -1.97
N ALA A 44 33.47 -6.79 -1.70
CA ALA A 44 33.13 -7.58 -0.52
C ALA A 44 33.39 -9.08 -0.73
N ARG A 45 34.60 -9.56 -0.37
CA ARG A 45 34.83 -11.01 -0.14
C ARG A 45 34.15 -11.42 1.17
N GLN A 46 32.95 -11.97 1.07
CA GLN A 46 32.20 -12.45 2.22
C GLN A 46 32.65 -13.88 2.58
N SER A 47 33.20 -14.07 3.79
CA SER A 47 33.82 -15.32 4.26
C SER A 47 32.84 -16.38 4.79
N THR A 48 31.55 -16.22 4.53
CA THR A 48 30.48 -17.15 4.94
C THR A 48 29.48 -17.25 3.81
N ALA A 49 29.00 -18.46 3.51
CA ALA A 49 27.90 -18.68 2.57
C ALA A 49 26.64 -18.00 3.12
N ALA A 50 26.41 -16.74 2.72
CA ALA A 50 25.17 -16.05 3.00
C ALA A 50 24.07 -16.73 2.17
N ASN A 51 22.98 -17.17 2.82
CA ASN A 51 21.80 -17.63 2.12
C ASN A 51 21.33 -16.51 1.16
N SER A 52 21.24 -16.85 -0.12
CA SER A 52 20.82 -15.95 -1.22
C SER A 52 19.35 -15.48 -1.11
N GLU A 53 18.63 -15.97 -0.11
CA GLU A 53 17.25 -15.65 0.20
C GLU A 53 17.16 -15.24 1.68
N VAL A 54 16.90 -13.96 1.94
CA VAL A 54 16.50 -13.49 3.27
C VAL A 54 15.00 -13.32 3.23
N GLY A 55 14.28 -14.35 3.68
CA GLY A 55 12.84 -14.29 3.84
C GLY A 55 12.48 -13.31 4.97
N VAL A 56 12.13 -12.07 4.63
CA VAL A 56 11.50 -11.15 5.57
C VAL A 56 10.03 -11.56 5.70
N GLN A 57 9.78 -12.55 6.56
CA GLN A 57 8.43 -13.03 6.86
C GLN A 57 7.98 -12.46 8.20
N THR A 58 6.80 -11.84 8.23
CA THR A 58 6.17 -11.41 9.48
C THR A 58 5.93 -12.63 10.38
N PRO A 59 6.28 -12.59 11.68
CA PRO A 59 5.94 -13.67 12.60
C PRO A 59 4.45 -14.00 12.54
N TRP A 60 4.09 -15.29 12.54
CA TRP A 60 2.71 -15.73 12.31
C TRP A 60 1.70 -15.07 13.27
N LEU A 61 2.10 -14.86 14.53
CA LEU A 61 1.30 -14.17 15.56
C LEU A 61 1.05 -12.67 15.31
N GLN A 62 1.72 -12.08 14.33
CA GLN A 62 1.57 -10.66 13.98
C GLN A 62 0.80 -10.45 12.66
N ILE A 63 0.45 -11.52 11.94
CA ILE A 63 -0.28 -11.42 10.67
C ILE A 63 -1.61 -10.69 10.87
N ASP A 64 -2.39 -11.10 11.88
CA ASP A 64 -3.65 -10.44 12.21
C ASP A 64 -3.43 -8.97 12.57
N ASN A 65 -2.43 -8.65 13.38
CA ASN A 65 -2.13 -7.28 13.79
C ASN A 65 -1.81 -6.39 12.58
N VAL A 66 -0.92 -6.84 11.69
CA VAL A 66 -0.56 -6.10 10.48
C VAL A 66 -1.78 -5.92 9.57
N PHE A 67 -2.57 -6.97 9.40
CA PHE A 67 -3.75 -6.93 8.56
C PHE A 67 -4.80 -5.93 9.09
N TYR A 68 -5.16 -6.01 10.37
CA TYR A 68 -6.19 -5.14 10.95
C TYR A 68 -5.70 -3.69 11.13
N GLU A 69 -4.41 -3.47 11.39
CA GLU A 69 -3.82 -2.13 11.36
C GLU A 69 -3.94 -1.52 9.95
N ALA A 70 -3.55 -2.26 8.92
CA ALA A 70 -3.68 -1.80 7.54
C ALA A 70 -5.14 -1.54 7.17
N ARG A 71 -6.07 -2.41 7.62
CA ARG A 71 -7.50 -2.25 7.39
C ARG A 71 -8.06 -1.00 8.05
N GLY A 72 -7.72 -0.76 9.31
CA GLY A 72 -8.13 0.45 10.04
C GLY A 72 -7.55 1.72 9.42
N ALA A 73 -6.27 1.71 9.04
CA ALA A 73 -5.60 2.86 8.41
C ALA A 73 -6.23 3.21 7.05
N THR A 74 -6.50 2.21 6.22
CA THR A 74 -7.14 2.40 4.90
C THR A 74 -8.59 2.81 5.03
N TRP A 75 -9.33 2.30 6.03
CA TRP A 75 -10.67 2.77 6.35
C TRP A 75 -10.69 4.27 6.71
N ALA A 76 -9.78 4.70 7.59
CA ALA A 76 -9.67 6.12 7.95
C ALA A 76 -9.30 6.99 6.73
N LEU A 77 -8.39 6.50 5.88
CA LEU A 77 -7.99 7.20 4.66
C LEU A 77 -9.15 7.39 3.68
N ILE A 78 -10.05 6.42 3.53
CA ILE A 78 -11.26 6.58 2.69
C ILE A 78 -12.06 7.82 3.13
N HIS A 79 -12.24 7.99 4.44
CA HIS A 79 -12.96 9.15 4.98
C HIS A 79 -12.21 10.46 4.73
N PHE A 80 -10.88 10.47 4.87
CA PHE A 80 -10.08 11.64 4.54
C PHE A 80 -10.12 11.99 3.05
N LEU A 81 -10.06 11.02 2.15
CA LEU A 81 -10.15 11.26 0.71
C LEU A 81 -11.54 11.74 0.30
N ARG A 82 -12.61 11.27 0.94
CA ARG A 82 -13.96 11.82 0.75
C ARG A 82 -14.06 13.28 1.23
N ALA A 83 -13.41 13.63 2.34
CA ALA A 83 -13.33 15.02 2.77
C ALA A 83 -12.53 15.87 1.77
N VAL A 84 -11.40 15.36 1.28
CA VAL A 84 -10.60 16.01 0.21
C VAL A 84 -11.44 16.26 -1.04
N ALA A 85 -12.29 15.32 -1.44
CA ALA A 85 -13.18 15.49 -2.60
C ALA A 85 -14.08 16.73 -2.46
N VAL A 86 -14.51 17.05 -1.23
CA VAL A 86 -15.34 18.23 -0.94
C VAL A 86 -14.47 19.48 -0.80
N ASP A 87 -13.44 19.44 0.03
CA ASP A 87 -12.62 20.61 0.39
C ASP A 87 -11.76 21.12 -0.78
N PHE A 88 -11.38 20.22 -1.69
CA PHE A 88 -10.54 20.52 -2.85
C PHE A 88 -11.27 20.36 -4.20
N ASP A 89 -12.61 20.29 -4.21
CA ASP A 89 -13.42 20.08 -5.42
C ASP A 89 -12.98 20.96 -6.61
N ARG A 90 -12.84 22.27 -6.39
CA ARG A 90 -12.39 23.21 -7.42
C ARG A 90 -10.98 22.91 -7.94
N VAL A 91 -10.05 22.58 -7.04
CA VAL A 91 -8.67 22.25 -7.42
C VAL A 91 -8.64 20.95 -8.23
N LEU A 92 -9.43 19.96 -7.82
CA LEU A 92 -9.54 18.68 -8.52
C LEU A 92 -10.22 18.85 -9.88
N ALA A 93 -11.25 19.68 -9.98
CA ALA A 93 -11.92 20.00 -11.24
C ALA A 93 -10.99 20.72 -12.21
N ASP A 94 -10.27 21.76 -11.74
CA ASP A 94 -9.31 22.52 -12.55
C ASP A 94 -8.19 21.64 -13.11
N LYS A 95 -7.81 20.57 -12.39
CA LYS A 95 -6.78 19.62 -12.81
C LYS A 95 -7.33 18.36 -13.51
N ASN A 96 -8.64 18.25 -13.71
CA ASN A 96 -9.29 17.04 -14.24
C ASN A 96 -8.96 15.77 -13.42
N ALA A 97 -8.90 15.91 -12.09
CA ALA A 97 -8.43 14.91 -11.14
C ALA A 97 -9.55 14.20 -10.36
N VAL A 98 -10.80 14.65 -10.52
CA VAL A 98 -11.97 14.14 -9.76
C VAL A 98 -12.13 12.63 -9.96
N ALA A 99 -12.13 12.16 -11.20
CA ALA A 99 -12.27 10.73 -11.52
C ALA A 99 -11.12 9.88 -10.94
N SER A 100 -9.89 10.42 -10.91
CA SER A 100 -8.72 9.77 -10.32
C SER A 100 -8.89 9.60 -8.81
N LEU A 101 -9.35 10.65 -8.11
CA LEU A 101 -9.61 10.58 -6.67
C LEU A 101 -10.68 9.55 -6.34
N GLU A 102 -11.78 9.52 -7.09
CA GLU A 102 -12.83 8.53 -6.88
C GLU A 102 -12.33 7.09 -7.13
N GLN A 103 -11.46 6.87 -8.11
CA GLN A 103 -10.90 5.54 -8.37
C GLN A 103 -10.04 5.05 -7.21
N ILE A 104 -9.25 5.95 -6.60
CA ILE A 104 -8.47 5.64 -5.40
C ILE A 104 -9.40 5.22 -4.26
N ILE A 105 -10.48 5.98 -4.03
CA ILE A 105 -11.48 5.66 -3.00
C ILE A 105 -12.08 4.27 -3.26
N ARG A 106 -12.47 3.96 -4.50
CA ARG A 106 -13.03 2.64 -4.88
C ARG A 106 -12.07 1.48 -4.63
N GLU A 107 -10.78 1.64 -4.95
CA GLU A 107 -9.77 0.59 -4.67
C GLU A 107 -9.58 0.36 -3.17
N LEU A 108 -9.55 1.44 -2.38
CA LEU A 108 -9.48 1.33 -0.93
C LEU A 108 -10.75 0.71 -0.34
N GLU A 109 -11.94 1.04 -0.83
CA GLU A 109 -13.19 0.40 -0.42
C GLU A 109 -13.20 -1.10 -0.74
N ALA A 110 -12.63 -1.50 -1.89
CA ALA A 110 -12.48 -2.91 -2.23
C ALA A 110 -11.56 -3.67 -1.25
N SER A 111 -10.60 -2.99 -0.62
CA SER A 111 -9.78 -3.56 0.46
C SER A 111 -10.58 -3.82 1.75
N GLN A 112 -11.76 -3.22 1.90
CA GLN A 112 -12.61 -3.32 3.09
C GLN A 112 -13.65 -4.44 3.02
N ARG A 113 -13.62 -5.28 1.98
CA ARG A 113 -14.57 -6.39 1.80
C ARG A 113 -14.68 -7.26 3.05
N ILE A 114 -15.87 -7.82 3.27
CA ILE A 114 -16.18 -8.66 4.42
C ILE A 114 -15.26 -9.88 4.41
N ILE A 115 -14.72 -10.21 5.58
CA ILE A 115 -13.93 -11.42 5.81
C ILE A 115 -14.84 -12.38 6.56
N LEU A 116 -15.07 -13.54 5.96
CA LEU A 116 -15.96 -14.57 6.52
C LEU A 116 -15.27 -15.49 7.52
N PHE A 117 -13.93 -15.45 7.57
CA PHE A 117 -13.12 -16.19 8.53
C PHE A 117 -12.73 -15.30 9.72
N PRO A 118 -12.77 -15.82 10.96
CA PRO A 118 -12.43 -15.04 12.15
C PRO A 118 -10.92 -14.75 12.28
N ILE A 119 -10.07 -15.47 11.55
CA ILE A 119 -8.60 -15.38 11.59
C ILE A 119 -8.09 -15.07 10.18
N ILE A 120 -7.04 -14.25 10.07
CA ILE A 120 -6.43 -13.92 8.78
C ILE A 120 -5.56 -15.09 8.32
N LEU A 121 -5.99 -15.72 7.24
CA LEU A 121 -5.26 -16.78 6.55
C LEU A 121 -4.33 -16.19 5.48
N ASN A 122 -3.07 -16.59 5.52
CA ASN A 122 -2.08 -16.37 4.47
C ASN A 122 -1.67 -17.72 3.87
N GLY A 123 -2.52 -18.24 2.98
CA GLY A 123 -2.21 -19.42 2.18
C GLY A 123 -1.09 -19.18 1.16
N SER A 124 -0.63 -20.23 0.49
CA SER A 124 0.25 -20.09 -0.68
C SER A 124 -0.54 -19.51 -1.86
N GLY A 125 0.11 -18.78 -2.77
CA GLY A 125 -0.55 -18.12 -3.91
C GLY A 125 -1.33 -19.06 -4.86
N PHE A 126 -1.08 -20.37 -4.80
CA PHE A 126 -1.77 -21.42 -5.55
C PHE A 126 -2.46 -22.46 -4.64
N GLY A 127 -2.63 -22.17 -3.35
CA GLY A 127 -3.19 -23.08 -2.36
C GLY A 127 -4.73 -23.05 -2.28
N LEU A 128 -5.30 -23.98 -1.52
CA LEU A 128 -6.75 -24.05 -1.27
C LEU A 128 -7.27 -22.96 -0.33
N PHE A 129 -6.39 -22.29 0.41
CA PHE A 129 -6.74 -21.29 1.41
C PHE A 129 -6.62 -19.87 0.84
N ALA A 130 -7.49 -18.97 1.31
CA ALA A 130 -7.41 -17.56 0.99
C ALA A 130 -6.06 -16.96 1.42
N ASN A 131 -5.63 -15.94 0.68
CA ASN A 131 -4.44 -15.17 0.99
C ASN A 131 -4.84 -13.72 1.25
N HIS A 132 -5.41 -13.50 2.43
CA HIS A 132 -6.05 -12.22 2.77
C HIS A 132 -5.05 -11.07 2.74
N SER A 133 -3.85 -11.25 3.31
CA SER A 133 -2.83 -10.21 3.29
C SER A 133 -2.37 -9.88 1.87
N LEU A 134 -2.17 -10.88 0.98
CA LEU A 134 -1.79 -10.60 -0.41
C LEU A 134 -2.89 -9.88 -1.17
N THR A 135 -4.15 -10.34 -1.03
CA THR A 135 -5.29 -9.71 -1.68
C THR A 135 -5.41 -8.24 -1.25
N MET A 136 -5.30 -7.97 0.05
CA MET A 136 -5.32 -6.60 0.56
C MET A 136 -4.12 -5.79 0.09
N ALA A 137 -2.90 -6.36 0.10
CA ALA A 137 -1.70 -5.72 -0.41
C ALA A 137 -1.87 -5.24 -1.86
N ASN A 138 -2.51 -6.07 -2.70
CA ASN A 138 -2.76 -5.72 -4.09
C ASN A 138 -3.72 -4.52 -4.24
N TYR A 139 -4.80 -4.46 -3.45
CA TYR A 139 -5.69 -3.30 -3.43
C TYR A 139 -4.97 -2.03 -2.96
N VAL A 140 -4.22 -2.13 -1.86
CA VAL A 140 -3.46 -1.01 -1.27
C VAL A 140 -2.38 -0.53 -2.24
N SER A 141 -1.69 -1.43 -2.92
CA SER A 141 -0.65 -1.11 -3.91
C SER A 141 -1.22 -0.36 -5.12
N ARG A 142 -2.37 -0.80 -5.65
CA ARG A 142 -3.05 -0.07 -6.75
C ARG A 142 -3.51 1.32 -6.32
N ALA A 143 -4.09 1.44 -5.11
CA ALA A 143 -4.44 2.74 -4.55
C ALA A 143 -3.20 3.64 -4.38
N ASN A 144 -2.08 3.09 -3.94
CA ASN A 144 -0.82 3.84 -3.79
C ASN A 144 -0.30 4.36 -5.13
N ALA A 145 -0.30 3.54 -6.17
CA ALA A 145 0.09 3.96 -7.52
C ALA A 145 -0.79 5.11 -8.03
N ALA A 146 -2.11 4.98 -7.86
CA ALA A 146 -3.04 6.04 -8.25
C ALA A 146 -2.88 7.33 -7.42
N ILE A 147 -2.47 7.26 -6.15
CA ILE A 147 -2.10 8.43 -5.32
C ILE A 147 -0.85 9.12 -5.89
N ILE A 148 0.17 8.36 -6.30
CA ILE A 148 1.38 8.90 -6.92
C ILE A 148 1.02 9.67 -8.20
N ASP A 149 0.19 9.07 -9.05
CA ASP A 149 -0.25 9.67 -10.30
C ASP A 149 -1.07 10.94 -10.06
N LEU A 150 -2.03 10.90 -9.11
CA LEU A 150 -2.82 12.06 -8.71
C LEU A 150 -1.93 13.20 -8.21
N ARG A 151 -0.96 12.91 -7.33
CA ARG A 151 -0.02 13.91 -6.82
C ARG A 151 0.80 14.54 -7.95
N ASN A 152 1.32 13.73 -8.86
CA ASN A 152 2.12 14.21 -10.00
C ASN A 152 1.28 15.11 -10.91
N LEU A 153 0.02 14.75 -11.17
CA LEU A 153 -0.92 15.55 -11.94
C LEU A 153 -1.22 16.91 -11.26
N LEU A 154 -1.38 16.93 -9.93
CA LEU A 154 -1.59 18.17 -9.17
C LEU A 154 -0.35 19.09 -9.16
N ALA A 155 0.85 18.52 -9.28
CA ALA A 155 2.12 19.26 -9.26
C ALA A 155 2.52 19.82 -10.65
N GLN A 156 2.07 19.18 -11.73
CA GLN A 156 2.44 19.55 -13.10
C GLN A 156 1.51 20.59 -13.74
N GLY A 157 0.28 20.73 -13.24
CA GLY A 157 -0.68 21.72 -13.73
C GLY A 157 -0.66 23.01 -12.93
#